data_AF-A0A7X3KY46-F1
#
_entry.id   AF-A0A7X3KY46-F1
#
_cell.length_a   1.000
_cell.length_b   1.000
_cell.length_c   1.000
_cell.angle_alpha   90.00
_cell.angle_beta   90.00
_cell.angle_gamma   90.00
#
_symmetry.space_group_name_H-M   'P 1'
#
loop_
_entity.id
_entity.type
_entity.pdbx_description
1 polymer ?
#
loop_
_entity_poly.entity_id
_entity_poly.type
_entity_poly.pdbx_seq_one_letter_code
_entity_poly.pdbx_strand_id
1 'polypeptide(L)'
;TATPIPRTLQFSLMGARDLSVISTPPPNRYPIQTEVHTFSEEVIADAINFEMSRNGQVFLVNNRIANLPELKAMILRHIPDCRIAIGHGQMEPAELEQIIFGFV
;
A
#
# COMPACT_ATOMS: atom_id res chain seq x y z
N THR A 1 3.25 10.68 16.48
CA THR A 1 3.49 10.24 15.09
C THR A 1 3.05 8.79 14.97
N ALA A 2 2.66 8.31 13.78
CA ALA A 2 2.20 6.93 13.62
C ALA A 2 3.32 5.91 13.87
N THR A 3 4.54 6.24 13.46
CA THR A 3 5.76 5.50 13.82
C THR A 3 6.75 6.49 14.43
N PRO A 4 7.21 6.30 15.68
CA PRO A 4 8.27 7.12 16.24
C PRO A 4 9.62 6.76 15.59
N ILE A 5 10.44 7.76 15.24
CA ILE A 5 11.78 7.53 14.67
C ILE A 5 12.65 6.85 15.74
N PRO A 6 13.50 5.85 15.42
CA PRO A 6 14.19 5.02 16.42
C PRO A 6 14.94 5.81 17.50
N ARG A 7 15.62 6.90 17.11
CA ARG A 7 16.33 7.78 18.05
C ARG A 7 15.38 8.59 18.93
N THR A 8 14.24 9.06 18.40
CA THR A 8 13.22 9.77 19.19
C THR A 8 12.45 8.85 20.12
N LEU A 9 12.29 7.57 19.75
CA LEU A 9 11.76 6.53 20.62
C LEU A 9 12.71 6.27 21.80
N GLN A 10 14.01 6.12 21.53
CA GLN A 10 15.03 5.92 22.57
C GLN A 10 15.08 7.08 23.57
N PHE A 11 15.10 8.34 23.10
CA PHE A 11 15.07 9.51 24.00
C PHE A 11 13.82 9.55 24.87
N SER A 12 12.68 9.14 24.32
CA SER A 12 11.43 9.11 25.07
C SER A 12 11.38 7.96 26.08
N LEU A 13 11.93 6.78 25.73
CA LEU A 13 12.07 5.63 26.64
C LEU A 13 13.07 5.90 27.78
N MET A 14 14.04 6.79 27.57
CA MET A 14 14.95 7.28 28.61
C MET A 14 14.32 8.38 29.50
N GLY A 15 13.03 8.67 29.33
CA GLY A 15 12.29 9.66 30.13
C GLY A 15 12.58 11.12 29.76
N ALA A 16 13.28 11.39 28.65
CA ALA A 16 13.60 12.75 28.21
C ALA A 16 12.47 13.42 27.43
N ARG A 17 11.44 12.67 27.02
CA ARG A 17 10.22 13.19 26.37
C ARG A 17 9.00 12.33 26.73
N ASP A 18 7.89 12.99 27.06
CA ASP A 18 6.61 12.32 27.28
C ASP A 18 6.08 11.69 25.99
N LEU A 19 5.74 10.40 26.07
CA LEU A 19 5.03 9.65 25.03
C LEU A 19 3.62 9.35 25.53
N SER A 20 2.63 9.93 24.85
CA SER A 20 1.26 9.41 24.91
C SER A 20 1.06 8.45 23.75
N VAL A 21 0.84 7.18 24.05
CA VAL A 21 0.54 6.14 23.06
C VAL A 21 -0.93 5.79 23.19
N ILE A 22 -1.71 6.07 22.14
CA ILE A 22 -3.08 5.57 22.04
C ILE A 22 -3.00 4.22 21.32
N SER A 23 -3.08 3.13 22.08
CA SER A 23 -2.95 1.76 21.54
C SER A 23 -4.28 1.09 21.19
N THR A 24 -5.41 1.67 21.64
CA THR A 24 -6.73 1.06 21.44
C THR A 24 -7.17 1.24 19.98
N PRO A 25 -7.32 0.14 19.21
CA PRO A 25 -7.86 0.25 17.87
C PRO A 25 -9.35 0.64 17.92
N PRO A 26 -9.91 1.20 16.83
CA PRO A 26 -11.35 1.39 16.71
C PRO A 26 -12.12 0.06 16.94
N PRO A 27 -13.35 0.12 17.47
CA PRO A 27 -14.18 -1.07 17.60
C PRO A 27 -14.38 -1.74 16.24
N ASN A 28 -14.50 -3.07 16.24
CA ASN A 28 -14.67 -3.91 15.04
C ASN A 28 -13.48 -3.93 14.05
N ARG A 29 -12.27 -3.52 14.47
CA ARG A 29 -11.05 -3.72 13.68
C ARG A 29 -10.46 -5.11 13.91
N TYR A 30 -10.50 -5.95 12.89
CA TYR A 30 -9.77 -7.23 12.87
C TYR A 30 -8.31 -7.03 12.41
N PRO A 31 -7.38 -7.88 12.86
CA PRO A 31 -6.01 -7.86 12.36
C PRO A 31 -5.97 -8.18 10.86
N ILE A 32 -5.01 -7.59 10.14
CA ILE A 32 -4.78 -7.87 8.73
C ILE A 32 -4.04 -9.21 8.62
N GLN A 33 -4.56 -10.13 7.79
CA GLN A 33 -3.84 -11.35 7.43
C GLN A 33 -2.64 -10.98 6.55
N THR A 34 -1.44 -11.30 7.02
CA THR A 34 -0.18 -10.99 6.32
C THR A 34 0.49 -12.29 5.92
N GLU A 35 0.86 -12.38 4.64
CA GLU A 35 1.54 -13.54 4.07
C GLU A 35 2.83 -13.11 3.38
N VAL A 36 3.82 -14.01 3.36
CA VAL A 36 5.11 -13.77 2.72
C VAL A 36 5.31 -14.82 1.65
N HIS A 37 5.40 -14.37 0.40
CA HIS A 37 5.57 -15.21 -0.77
C HIS A 37 6.78 -14.75 -1.57
N THR A 38 7.39 -15.66 -2.32
CA THR A 38 8.30 -15.26 -3.40
C THR A 38 7.50 -14.60 -4.52
N PHE A 39 8.15 -13.77 -5.33
CA PHE A 39 7.48 -13.15 -6.48
C PHE A 39 6.90 -14.23 -7.41
N SER A 40 5.59 -14.20 -7.60
CA SER A 40 4.85 -15.08 -8.50
C SER A 40 3.70 -14.29 -9.11
N GLU A 41 3.62 -14.26 -10.44
CA GLU A 41 2.54 -13.57 -11.14
C GLU A 41 1.17 -14.19 -10.81
N GLU A 42 1.11 -15.52 -10.64
CA GLU A 42 -0.11 -16.26 -10.29
C GLU A 42 -0.65 -15.84 -8.92
N VAL A 43 0.23 -15.78 -7.89
CA VAL A 43 -0.16 -15.38 -6.53
C VAL A 43 -0.67 -13.93 -6.51
N ILE A 44 -0.01 -13.04 -7.26
CA ILE A 44 -0.42 -11.64 -7.38
C ILE A 44 -1.79 -11.55 -8.07
N ALA A 45 -1.99 -12.28 -9.17
CA ALA A 45 -3.24 -12.29 -9.92
C ALA A 45 -4.40 -12.84 -9.07
N ASP A 46 -4.20 -13.93 -8.34
CA ASP A 46 -5.20 -14.50 -7.44
C ASP A 46 -5.59 -13.52 -6.33
N ALA A 47 -4.60 -12.86 -5.71
CA ALA A 47 -4.84 -11.84 -4.69
C ALA A 47 -5.65 -10.66 -5.22
N ILE A 48 -5.34 -10.18 -6.44
CA ILE A 48 -6.09 -9.10 -7.08
C ILE A 48 -7.52 -9.53 -7.41
N ASN A 49 -7.70 -10.71 -8.01
CA ASN A 49 -9.03 -11.25 -8.34
C ASN A 49 -9.90 -11.43 -7.10
N PHE A 50 -9.33 -11.93 -6.00
CA PHE A 50 -10.03 -12.08 -4.73
C PHE A 50 -10.52 -10.75 -4.14
N GLU A 51 -9.71 -9.70 -4.26
CA GLU A 51 -10.12 -8.37 -3.78
C GLU A 51 -11.11 -7.71 -4.75
N MET A 52 -10.97 -7.92 -6.05
CA MET A 52 -11.94 -7.44 -7.05
C MET A 52 -13.31 -8.13 -6.91
N SER A 53 -13.36 -9.42 -6.58
CA SER A 53 -14.62 -10.17 -6.44
C SER A 53 -15.50 -9.69 -5.29
N ARG A 54 -14.94 -8.90 -4.36
CA ARG A 54 -15.66 -8.23 -3.26
C ARG A 54 -15.80 -6.72 -3.48
N ASN A 55 -15.57 -6.25 -4.70
CA ASN A 55 -15.58 -4.83 -5.08
C ASN A 55 -14.57 -3.98 -4.28
N GLY A 56 -13.47 -4.60 -3.85
CA GLY A 56 -12.39 -3.95 -3.12
C GLY A 56 -11.38 -3.27 -4.04
N GLN A 57 -10.35 -2.71 -3.41
CA GLN A 57 -9.28 -1.96 -4.07
C GLN A 57 -7.92 -2.53 -3.65
N VAL A 58 -6.97 -2.56 -4.60
CA VAL A 58 -5.65 -3.15 -4.37
C VAL A 58 -4.56 -2.10 -4.50
N PHE A 59 -3.69 -2.04 -3.50
CA PHE A 59 -2.43 -1.31 -3.58
C PHE A 59 -1.30 -2.27 -3.94
N LEU A 60 -0.53 -1.93 -4.98
CA LEU A 60 0.65 -2.68 -5.38
C LEU A 60 1.85 -1.73 -5.44
N VAL A 61 2.83 -1.98 -4.57
CA VAL A 61 3.97 -1.09 -4.36
C VAL A 61 5.20 -1.66 -5.06
N ASN A 62 5.85 -0.84 -5.87
CA ASN A 62 7.13 -1.18 -6.47
C ASN A 62 8.14 -0.06 -6.23
N ASN A 63 9.38 -0.42 -5.92
CA ASN A 63 10.44 0.52 -5.55
C ASN A 63 11.10 1.21 -6.77
N ARG A 64 10.87 0.72 -7.99
CA ARG A 64 11.46 1.25 -9.22
C ARG A 64 10.40 1.78 -10.17
N ILE A 65 10.43 3.07 -10.46
CA ILE A 65 9.50 3.73 -11.38
C ILE A 65 9.56 3.10 -12.78
N ALA A 66 10.77 2.78 -13.25
CA ALA A 66 11.00 2.19 -14.57
C ALA A 66 10.25 0.86 -14.82
N ASN A 67 9.95 0.11 -13.75
CA ASN A 67 9.28 -1.19 -13.84
C ASN A 67 7.74 -1.09 -13.77
N LEU A 68 7.18 0.07 -13.44
CA LEU A 68 5.72 0.24 -13.29
C LEU A 68 4.93 -0.06 -14.57
N PRO A 69 5.37 0.35 -15.78
CA PRO A 69 4.66 0.02 -17.02
C PRO A 69 4.64 -1.50 -17.30
N GLU A 70 5.75 -2.19 -17.06
CA GLU A 70 5.85 -3.65 -17.23
C GLU A 70 4.94 -4.38 -16.23
N LEU A 71 4.92 -3.92 -14.99
CA LEU A 71 4.07 -4.47 -13.93
C LEU A 71 2.58 -4.29 -14.24
N LYS A 72 2.19 -3.11 -14.74
CA LYS A 72 0.83 -2.87 -15.25
C LYS A 72 0.48 -3.81 -16.40
N ALA A 73 1.39 -3.99 -17.35
CA ALA A 73 1.18 -4.92 -18.47
C ALA A 73 1.06 -6.37 -18.00
N MET A 74 1.85 -6.78 -17.00
CA MET A 74 1.72 -8.09 -16.35
C MET A 74 0.32 -8.29 -15.77
N ILE A 75 -0.17 -7.33 -14.98
CA ILE A 75 -1.50 -7.45 -14.37
C ILE A 75 -2.60 -7.50 -15.44
N LEU A 76 -2.55 -6.65 -16.47
CA LEU A 76 -3.55 -6.64 -17.56
C LEU A 76 -3.54 -7.92 -18.40
N ARG A 77 -2.41 -8.62 -18.51
CA ARG A 77 -2.36 -9.94 -19.17
C ARG A 77 -3.17 -10.99 -18.41
N HIS A 78 -3.15 -10.95 -17.08
CA HIS A 78 -3.86 -11.91 -16.23
C HIS A 78 -5.30 -11.47 -15.92
N ILE A 79 -5.55 -10.16 -15.85
CA ILE A 79 -6.82 -9.56 -15.41
C ILE A 79 -7.17 -8.38 -16.33
N PRO A 80 -7.71 -8.64 -17.53
CA PRO A 80 -7.96 -7.60 -18.53
C PRO A 80 -9.03 -6.58 -18.11
N ASP A 81 -9.94 -6.97 -17.22
CA ASP A 81 -11.03 -6.10 -16.73
C ASP A 81 -10.58 -5.15 -15.60
N CYS A 82 -9.33 -5.24 -15.16
CA CYS A 82 -8.81 -4.42 -14.08
C CYS A 82 -8.53 -2.98 -14.54
N ARG A 83 -9.07 -1.99 -13.80
CA ARG A 83 -8.70 -0.58 -13.98
C ARG A 83 -7.46 -0.27 -13.16
N ILE A 84 -6.36 0.05 -13.83
CA ILE A 84 -5.06 0.27 -13.19
C ILE A 84 -4.55 1.69 -13.46
N ALA A 85 -4.34 2.44 -12.38
CA ALA A 85 -3.62 3.70 -12.39
C ALA A 85 -2.20 3.51 -11.84
N ILE A 86 -1.24 4.27 -12.35
CA ILE A 86 0.14 4.30 -11.87
C ILE A 86 0.37 5.68 -11.25
N GLY A 87 0.78 5.73 -9.99
CA GLY A 87 1.16 6.98 -9.31
C GLY A 87 2.61 6.89 -8.81
N HIS A 88 3.45 7.87 -9.13
CA HIS A 88 4.82 7.95 -8.62
C HIS A 88 5.32 9.39 -8.44
N GLY A 89 6.36 9.57 -7.63
CA GLY A 89 6.85 10.90 -7.23
C GLY A 89 7.51 11.76 -8.32
N GLN A 90 7.81 11.20 -9.50
CA GLN A 90 8.27 11.98 -10.66
C GLN A 90 7.13 12.55 -11.54
N MET A 91 5.86 12.28 -11.21
CA MET A 91 4.72 12.83 -11.94
C MET A 91 4.47 14.28 -11.53
N GLU A 92 3.79 15.03 -12.38
CA GLU A 92 3.31 16.35 -12.02
C GLU A 92 2.34 16.25 -10.82
N PRO A 93 2.44 17.13 -9.81
CA PRO A 93 1.64 17.03 -8.59
C PRO A 93 0.13 16.99 -8.87
N ALA A 94 -0.35 17.80 -9.81
CA ALA A 94 -1.75 17.84 -10.20
C ALA A 94 -2.22 16.52 -10.82
N GLU A 95 -1.37 15.83 -11.59
CA GLU A 95 -1.70 14.53 -12.19
C GLU A 95 -1.78 13.45 -11.11
N LEU A 96 -0.82 13.41 -10.20
CA LEU A 96 -0.79 12.47 -9.08
C LEU A 96 -2.00 12.66 -8.16
N GLU A 97 -2.37 13.91 -7.88
CA GLU A 97 -3.55 14.25 -7.09
C GLU A 97 -4.83 13.70 -7.73
N GLN A 98 -5.02 13.91 -9.04
CA GLN A 98 -6.17 13.36 -9.77
C GLN A 98 -6.24 11.83 -9.71
N ILE A 99 -5.09 11.16 -9.81
CA ILE A 99 -5.01 9.69 -9.69
C ILE A 99 -5.44 9.23 -8.30
N ILE A 100 -4.96 9.90 -7.25
CA ILE A 100 -5.30 9.56 -5.87
C ILE A 100 -6.80 9.79 -5.62
N PHE A 101 -7.34 10.93 -6.06
CA PHE A 101 -8.78 11.21 -5.92
C PHE A 101 -9.66 10.25 -6.73
N GLY A 102 -9.22 9.84 -7.92
CA GLY A 102 -9.93 8.84 -8.72
C GLY A 102 -9.86 7.42 -8.16
N PHE A 103 -8.93 7.16 -7.23
CA PHE A 103 -8.77 5.87 -6.58
C PHE A 103 -9.58 5.75 -5.28
N VAL A 104 -9.87 6.85 -4.56
CA VAL A 104 -10.59 6.82 -3.27
C VAL A 104 -12.10 6.93 -3.44
#